data_AF-A0A094RKX9-F1
#
_entry.id   AF-A0A094RKX9-F1
#
_cell.length_a   1.000
_cell.length_b   1.000
_cell.length_c   1.000
_cell.angle_alpha   90.00
_cell.angle_beta   90.00
_cell.angle_gamma   90.00
#
_symmetry.space_group_name_H-M   'P 1'
#
loop_
_entity.id
_entity.type
_entity.pdbx_description
1 polymer ?
#
loop_
_entity_poly.entity_id
_entity_poly.type
_entity_poly.pdbx_seq_one_letter_code
_entity_poly.pdbx_strand_id
1 'polypeptide(L)'
;MGGIAILFSAALGWFVAHFRDGLPFSDQAMIIWAAVFVLGFVGFLDDFLKVQRQHNRGLFWKKKGYITFAICIGLTWWLTAATGVSETLSFTRADLPGITFTWPLFVIWTALMVWGTSNAVNVTDGLDGLAAGSASFGFIAFTVIAYWAFRNPQIYADVVNPLDLAVLAASLAGACGGFLWWNAAPARIFMGDVGALGLGTALGLLAVTTNTHLLLPLICGINVIEAGSVAIQMGVFKASGRKKRLFKNSPIHHHFEQSGWPETTVIIRFWIISAICVATAVAAFIADFTNIQSLTGFRR
;
A
#
# COMPACT_ATOMS: atom_id res chain seq x y z
N MET A 1 1.55 -18.20 -8.43
CA MET A 1 0.97 -16.84 -8.31
C MET A 1 0.12 -16.78 -7.04
N GLY A 2 0.76 -16.79 -5.87
CA GLY A 2 0.08 -16.85 -4.57
C GLY A 2 -0.75 -15.60 -4.25
N GLY A 3 -0.45 -14.47 -4.88
CA GLY A 3 -1.22 -13.23 -4.75
C GLY A 3 -2.70 -13.40 -5.11
N ILE A 4 -3.07 -14.33 -6.00
CA ILE A 4 -4.48 -14.66 -6.28
C ILE A 4 -5.18 -15.08 -4.98
N ALA A 5 -4.56 -15.97 -4.19
CA ALA A 5 -5.14 -16.42 -2.93
C ALA A 5 -5.32 -15.25 -1.95
N ILE A 6 -4.37 -14.31 -1.90
CA ILE A 6 -4.46 -13.12 -1.03
C ILE A 6 -5.66 -12.25 -1.44
N LEU A 7 -5.73 -11.84 -2.71
CA LEU A 7 -6.75 -10.89 -3.17
C LEU A 7 -8.16 -11.48 -3.07
N PHE A 8 -8.35 -12.74 -3.46
CA PHE A 8 -9.65 -13.40 -3.38
C PHE A 8 -10.08 -13.70 -1.95
N SER A 9 -9.17 -14.16 -1.07
CA SER A 9 -9.53 -14.41 0.33
C SER A 9 -9.85 -13.12 1.08
N ALA A 10 -9.12 -12.03 0.83
CA ALA A 10 -9.42 -10.73 1.39
C ALA A 10 -10.77 -10.20 0.89
N ALA A 11 -11.02 -10.23 -0.42
CA ALA A 11 -12.30 -9.80 -0.99
C ALA A 11 -13.48 -10.62 -0.46
N LEU A 12 -13.31 -11.94 -0.31
CA LEU A 12 -14.31 -12.81 0.30
C LEU A 12 -14.53 -12.46 1.77
N GLY A 13 -13.47 -12.21 2.55
CA GLY A 13 -13.57 -11.81 3.95
C GLY A 13 -14.32 -10.48 4.12
N TRP A 14 -14.02 -9.50 3.27
CA TRP A 14 -14.73 -8.22 3.21
C TRP A 14 -16.21 -8.41 2.83
N PHE A 15 -16.49 -9.23 1.80
CA PHE A 15 -17.86 -9.51 1.38
C PHE A 15 -18.68 -10.22 2.46
N VAL A 16 -18.10 -11.24 3.10
CA VAL A 16 -18.77 -11.99 4.19
C VAL A 16 -19.08 -11.10 5.39
N ALA A 17 -18.24 -10.11 5.69
CA ALA A 17 -18.53 -9.17 6.78
C ALA A 17 -19.83 -8.39 6.57
N HIS A 18 -20.24 -8.14 5.32
CA HIS A 18 -21.47 -7.42 4.99
C HIS A 18 -22.77 -8.21 5.22
N PHE A 19 -22.68 -9.49 5.59
CA PHE A 19 -23.84 -10.22 6.12
C PHE A 19 -24.25 -9.73 7.52
N ARG A 20 -23.41 -8.96 8.21
CA ARG A 20 -23.75 -8.32 9.47
C ARG A 20 -24.52 -7.02 9.21
N ASP A 21 -25.66 -6.89 9.88
CA ASP A 21 -26.47 -5.67 9.85
C ASP A 21 -25.69 -4.43 10.32
N GLY A 22 -25.91 -3.31 9.63
CA GLY A 22 -25.34 -2.00 9.97
C GLY A 22 -23.96 -1.71 9.36
N LEU A 23 -23.42 -2.61 8.53
CA LEU A 23 -22.24 -2.32 7.69
C LEU A 23 -22.69 -1.79 6.33
N PRO A 24 -22.33 -0.55 5.96
CA PRO A 24 -22.67 0.00 4.65
C PRO A 24 -21.83 -0.70 3.58
N PHE A 25 -22.48 -1.26 2.57
CA PHE A 25 -21.81 -1.78 1.37
C PHE A 25 -21.47 -0.59 0.46
N SER A 26 -20.28 -0.02 0.62
CA SER A 26 -19.94 1.26 0.00
C SER A 26 -19.44 1.12 -1.44
N ASP A 27 -19.89 2.04 -2.29
CA ASP A 27 -19.35 2.27 -3.64
C ASP A 27 -17.84 2.53 -3.61
N GLN A 28 -17.37 3.27 -2.61
CA GLN A 28 -15.95 3.57 -2.40
C GLN A 28 -15.11 2.31 -2.20
N ALA A 29 -15.51 1.40 -1.30
CA ALA A 29 -14.80 0.13 -1.09
C ALA A 29 -14.86 -0.77 -2.33
N MET A 30 -15.99 -0.77 -3.06
CA MET A 30 -16.12 -1.51 -4.32
C MET A 30 -15.14 -0.99 -5.38
N ILE A 31 -14.97 0.33 -5.51
CA ILE A 31 -14.00 0.92 -6.44
C ILE A 31 -12.56 0.55 -6.03
N ILE A 32 -12.25 0.53 -4.73
CA ILE A 32 -10.94 0.03 -4.25
C ILE A 32 -10.73 -1.43 -4.66
N TRP A 33 -11.72 -2.30 -4.45
CA TRP A 33 -11.62 -3.70 -4.87
C TRP A 33 -11.44 -3.83 -6.38
N ALA A 34 -12.20 -3.07 -7.17
CA ALA A 34 -12.04 -3.05 -8.63
C ALA A 34 -10.61 -2.63 -9.02
N ALA A 35 -10.06 -1.59 -8.39
CA ALA A 35 -8.68 -1.16 -8.62
C ALA A 35 -7.65 -2.25 -8.24
N VAL A 36 -7.82 -2.89 -7.09
CA VAL A 36 -6.98 -3.99 -6.61
C VAL A 36 -6.98 -5.17 -7.59
N PHE A 37 -8.16 -5.56 -8.09
CA PHE A 37 -8.27 -6.65 -9.06
C PHE A 37 -7.75 -6.26 -10.45
N VAL A 38 -7.93 -5.02 -10.90
CA VAL A 38 -7.38 -4.53 -12.17
C VAL A 38 -5.84 -4.56 -12.13
N LEU A 39 -5.21 -4.03 -11.08
CA LEU A 39 -3.75 -4.07 -10.96
C LEU A 39 -3.22 -5.48 -10.69
N GLY A 40 -3.95 -6.27 -9.90
CA GLY A 40 -3.67 -7.69 -9.71
C GLY A 40 -3.73 -8.48 -11.02
N PHE A 41 -4.67 -8.17 -11.91
CA PHE A 41 -4.78 -8.78 -13.23
C PHE A 41 -3.62 -8.37 -14.15
N VAL A 42 -3.17 -7.12 -14.10
CA VAL A 42 -1.94 -6.70 -14.81
C VAL A 42 -0.74 -7.51 -14.31
N GLY A 43 -0.63 -7.72 -12.99
CA GLY A 43 0.38 -8.58 -12.39
C GLY A 43 0.25 -10.04 -12.84
N PHE A 44 -0.96 -10.55 -12.92
CA PHE A 44 -1.25 -11.91 -13.40
C PHE A 44 -0.78 -12.11 -14.83
N LEU A 45 -1.10 -11.17 -15.72
CA LEU A 45 -0.64 -11.21 -17.10
C LEU A 45 0.89 -11.22 -17.17
N ASP A 46 1.57 -10.38 -16.38
CA ASP A 46 3.03 -10.33 -16.36
C ASP A 46 3.65 -11.64 -15.88
N ASP A 47 3.15 -12.19 -14.77
CA ASP A 47 3.61 -13.48 -14.23
C ASP A 47 3.30 -14.64 -15.19
N PHE A 48 2.11 -14.66 -15.79
CA PHE A 48 1.70 -15.70 -16.73
C PHE A 48 2.62 -15.73 -17.95
N LEU A 49 2.95 -14.56 -18.49
CA LEU A 49 3.81 -14.45 -19.66
C LEU A 49 5.27 -14.76 -19.34
N LYS A 50 5.77 -14.44 -18.15
CA LYS A 50 7.10 -14.87 -17.68
C LYS A 50 7.20 -16.39 -17.65
N VAL A 51 6.18 -17.06 -17.11
CA VAL A 51 6.12 -18.54 -17.04
C VAL A 51 6.00 -19.16 -18.44
N GLN A 52 5.06 -18.67 -19.26
CA GLN A 52 4.79 -19.25 -20.58
C GLN A 52 5.98 -19.11 -21.54
N ARG A 53 6.70 -17.98 -21.49
CA ARG A 53 7.79 -17.69 -22.43
C ARG A 53 9.15 -18.22 -21.99
N GLN A 54 9.27 -18.82 -20.79
CA GLN A 54 10.54 -19.24 -20.16
C GLN A 54 11.64 -18.15 -20.22
N HIS A 55 11.23 -16.90 -20.27
CA HIS A 55 12.12 -15.75 -20.42
C HIS A 55 11.73 -14.75 -19.33
N ASN A 56 12.71 -14.25 -18.58
CA ASN A 56 12.47 -13.29 -17.48
C ASN A 56 11.92 -11.91 -17.93
N ARG A 57 11.45 -11.77 -19.17
CA ARG A 57 10.89 -10.53 -19.73
C ARG A 57 9.40 -10.71 -19.99
N GLY A 58 8.59 -10.24 -19.05
CA GLY A 58 7.13 -10.17 -19.17
C GLY A 58 6.63 -9.10 -20.15
N LEU A 59 5.30 -8.98 -20.27
CA LEU A 59 4.54 -8.50 -21.45
C LEU A 59 5.10 -7.25 -22.13
N PHE A 60 5.60 -6.28 -21.35
CA PHE A 60 6.35 -5.12 -21.85
C PHE A 60 7.26 -4.54 -20.74
N TRP A 61 8.40 -5.15 -20.42
CA TRP A 61 9.27 -4.68 -19.32
C TRP A 61 9.61 -3.18 -19.34
N LYS A 62 9.66 -2.56 -20.53
CA LYS A 62 9.87 -1.10 -20.70
C LYS A 62 8.59 -0.25 -20.57
N LYS A 63 7.40 -0.82 -20.82
CA LYS A 63 6.13 -0.08 -20.85
C LYS A 63 5.22 -0.34 -19.64
N LYS A 64 5.48 -1.40 -18.86
CA LYS A 64 4.67 -1.79 -17.69
C LYS A 64 4.44 -0.61 -16.73
N GLY A 65 5.47 0.17 -16.45
CA GLY A 65 5.36 1.37 -15.61
C GLY A 65 4.37 2.40 -16.15
N TYR A 66 4.45 2.73 -17.45
CA TYR A 66 3.53 3.70 -18.08
C TYR A 66 2.09 3.18 -18.14
N ILE A 67 1.90 1.89 -18.44
CA ILE A 67 0.56 1.26 -18.50
C ILE A 67 -0.07 1.28 -17.10
N THR A 68 0.64 0.81 -16.09
CA THR A 68 0.14 0.80 -14.70
C THR A 68 -0.14 2.22 -14.19
N PHE A 69 0.69 3.22 -14.56
CA PHE A 69 0.44 4.61 -14.20
C PHE A 69 -0.82 5.16 -14.86
N ALA A 70 -1.02 4.92 -16.15
CA ALA A 70 -2.24 5.33 -16.86
C ALA A 70 -3.50 4.67 -16.28
N ILE A 71 -3.41 3.40 -15.89
CA ILE A 71 -4.49 2.71 -15.18
C ILE A 71 -4.76 3.37 -13.82
N CYS A 72 -3.72 3.71 -13.05
CA CYS A 72 -3.88 4.41 -11.77
C CYS A 72 -4.57 5.77 -11.94
N ILE A 73 -4.27 6.53 -13.01
CA ILE A 73 -4.98 7.78 -13.34
C ILE A 73 -6.47 7.50 -13.55
N GLY A 74 -6.82 6.50 -14.36
CA GLY A 74 -8.23 6.16 -14.61
C GLY A 74 -8.97 5.70 -13.35
N LEU A 75 -8.29 4.95 -12.48
CA LEU A 75 -8.87 4.44 -11.23
C LEU A 75 -9.06 5.55 -10.18
N THR A 76 -8.08 6.43 -9.99
CA THR A 76 -8.23 7.55 -9.04
C THR A 76 -9.19 8.60 -9.56
N TRP A 77 -9.24 8.83 -10.88
CA TRP A 77 -10.28 9.62 -11.51
C TRP A 77 -11.67 9.05 -11.25
N TRP A 78 -11.86 7.74 -11.43
CA TRP A 78 -13.15 7.11 -11.17
C TRP A 78 -13.53 7.19 -9.69
N LEU A 79 -12.57 6.94 -8.79
CA LEU A 79 -12.77 7.09 -7.35
C LEU A 79 -13.25 8.51 -7.01
N THR A 80 -12.53 9.55 -7.43
CA THR A 80 -12.84 10.93 -7.01
C THR A 80 -14.07 11.49 -7.73
N ALA A 81 -14.39 11.02 -8.93
CA ALA A 81 -15.61 11.42 -9.64
C ALA A 81 -16.87 10.74 -9.11
N ALA A 82 -16.76 9.49 -8.64
CA ALA A 82 -17.89 8.70 -8.18
C ALA A 82 -18.12 8.81 -6.67
N THR A 83 -17.12 9.21 -5.90
CA THR A 83 -17.18 9.26 -4.43
C THR A 83 -16.90 10.67 -3.90
N GLY A 84 -17.45 11.00 -2.74
CA GLY A 84 -17.21 12.28 -2.06
C GLY A 84 -15.85 12.40 -1.37
N VAL A 85 -14.79 11.77 -1.90
CA VAL A 85 -13.43 11.84 -1.34
C VAL A 85 -12.94 13.29 -1.36
N SER A 86 -12.36 13.75 -0.24
CA SER A 86 -11.78 15.09 -0.14
C SER A 86 -10.60 15.26 -1.09
N GLU A 87 -10.61 16.36 -1.86
CA GLU A 87 -9.54 16.73 -2.80
C GLU A 87 -8.43 17.56 -2.12
N THR A 88 -8.23 17.34 -0.82
CA THR A 88 -7.24 18.04 0.00
C THR A 88 -6.00 17.18 0.21
N LEU A 89 -4.83 17.81 0.12
CA LEU A 89 -3.60 17.17 0.57
C LEU A 89 -3.58 17.14 2.09
N SER A 90 -3.43 15.93 2.64
CA SER A 90 -3.67 15.63 4.05
C SER A 90 -2.54 14.81 4.65
N PHE A 91 -2.23 15.04 5.92
CA PHE A 91 -1.30 14.27 6.73
C PHE A 91 -2.06 13.22 7.54
N THR A 92 -2.85 13.64 8.53
CA THR A 92 -3.65 12.77 9.40
C THR A 92 -5.16 12.96 9.20
N ARG A 93 -5.56 14.08 8.60
CA ARG A 93 -6.95 14.50 8.33
C ARG A 93 -6.98 15.61 7.29
N ALA A 94 -8.14 15.84 6.70
CA ALA A 94 -8.33 16.75 5.57
C ALA A 94 -7.77 18.16 5.84
N ASP A 95 -8.01 18.72 7.02
CA ASP A 95 -7.62 20.07 7.44
C ASP A 95 -6.15 20.24 7.86
N LEU A 96 -5.34 19.16 7.84
CA LEU A 96 -3.91 19.24 8.16
C LEU A 96 -3.09 18.57 7.05
N PRO A 97 -2.33 19.31 6.22
CA PRO A 97 -2.21 20.77 6.16
C PRO A 97 -3.39 21.51 5.51
N GLY A 98 -4.42 20.83 5.00
CA GLY A 98 -5.61 21.49 4.43
C GLY A 98 -5.41 22.10 3.06
N ILE A 99 -4.43 21.63 2.28
CA ILE A 99 -4.11 22.22 0.98
C ILE A 99 -5.03 21.63 -0.09
N THR A 100 -6.09 22.35 -0.44
CA THR A 100 -7.02 21.94 -1.51
C THR A 100 -6.35 21.99 -2.88
N PHE A 101 -6.43 20.89 -3.63
CA PHE A 101 -5.97 20.83 -5.00
C PHE A 101 -7.13 21.09 -5.98
N THR A 102 -6.81 21.48 -7.21
CA THR A 102 -7.79 21.37 -8.29
C THR A 102 -7.99 19.88 -8.60
N TRP A 103 -9.22 19.48 -8.92
CA TRP A 103 -9.56 18.08 -9.18
C TRP A 103 -8.58 17.35 -10.14
N PRO A 104 -8.16 17.92 -11.29
CA PRO A 104 -7.18 17.26 -12.16
C PRO A 104 -5.81 17.05 -11.49
N LEU A 105 -5.35 18.03 -10.70
CA LEU A 105 -4.08 17.92 -9.97
C LEU A 105 -4.18 16.86 -8.88
N PHE A 106 -5.32 16.79 -8.18
CA PHE A 106 -5.59 15.76 -7.17
C PHE A 106 -5.60 14.36 -7.78
N VAL A 107 -6.24 14.17 -8.93
CA VAL A 107 -6.24 12.88 -9.66
C VAL A 107 -4.82 12.46 -10.03
N ILE A 108 -4.00 13.36 -10.57
CA ILE A 108 -2.59 13.06 -10.94
C ILE A 108 -1.76 12.73 -9.69
N TRP A 109 -1.93 13.51 -8.61
CA TRP A 109 -1.22 13.31 -7.36
C TRP A 109 -1.54 11.95 -6.72
N THR A 110 -2.83 11.64 -6.58
CA THR A 110 -3.28 10.37 -6.02
C THR A 110 -2.90 9.19 -6.92
N ALA A 111 -2.94 9.35 -8.25
CA ALA A 111 -2.46 8.34 -9.19
C ALA A 111 -0.96 8.05 -9.01
N LEU A 112 -0.14 9.09 -8.83
CA LEU A 112 1.28 8.96 -8.55
C LEU A 112 1.52 8.22 -7.23
N MET A 113 0.75 8.53 -6.19
CA MET A 113 0.83 7.83 -4.91
C MET A 113 0.50 6.34 -5.06
N VAL A 114 -0.67 6.01 -5.62
CA VAL A 114 -1.13 4.64 -5.80
C VAL A 114 -0.15 3.83 -6.64
N TRP A 115 0.31 4.41 -7.76
CA TRP A 115 1.30 3.80 -8.64
C TRP A 115 2.66 3.63 -7.95
N GLY A 116 3.11 4.65 -7.22
CA GLY A 116 4.36 4.61 -6.47
C GLY A 116 4.34 3.50 -5.42
N THR A 117 3.27 3.40 -4.64
CA THR A 117 3.08 2.37 -3.62
C THR A 117 2.97 0.98 -4.23
N SER A 118 2.23 0.79 -5.34
CA SER A 118 2.16 -0.51 -6.02
C SER A 118 3.52 -0.99 -6.52
N ASN A 119 4.33 -0.10 -7.09
CA ASN A 119 5.69 -0.46 -7.51
C ASN A 119 6.62 -0.68 -6.30
N ALA A 120 6.48 0.10 -5.23
CA ALA A 120 7.30 -0.07 -4.04
C ALA A 120 7.06 -1.41 -3.35
N VAL A 121 5.80 -1.85 -3.23
CA VAL A 121 5.46 -3.19 -2.72
C VAL A 121 6.01 -4.28 -3.65
N ASN A 122 5.91 -4.11 -4.97
CA ASN A 122 6.50 -5.05 -5.94
C ASN A 122 8.03 -5.15 -5.83
N VAL A 123 8.73 -4.04 -5.56
CA VAL A 123 10.17 -4.05 -5.29
C VAL A 123 10.50 -4.77 -3.97
N THR A 124 9.60 -4.68 -2.98
CA THR A 124 9.77 -5.29 -1.65
C THR A 124 9.51 -6.80 -1.66
N ASP A 125 8.78 -7.33 -2.65
CA ASP A 125 8.49 -8.76 -2.84
C ASP A 125 9.69 -9.53 -3.41
N GLY A 126 10.89 -9.23 -2.89
CA GLY A 126 12.16 -9.87 -3.29
C GLY A 126 12.66 -10.95 -2.31
N LEU A 127 12.09 -10.99 -1.10
CA LEU A 127 12.39 -11.99 -0.05
C LEU A 127 11.12 -12.63 0.51
N ASP A 128 11.27 -13.86 0.99
CA ASP A 128 10.17 -14.65 1.55
C ASP A 128 9.50 -13.94 2.75
N GLY A 129 8.20 -13.67 2.66
CA GLY A 129 7.42 -13.03 3.71
C GLY A 129 7.63 -11.53 3.89
N LEU A 130 8.60 -10.89 3.21
CA LEU A 130 8.90 -9.48 3.43
C LEU A 130 7.75 -8.55 3.01
N ALA A 131 7.22 -8.72 1.79
CA ALA A 131 6.13 -7.90 1.27
C ALA A 131 4.80 -8.15 2.01
N ALA A 132 4.42 -9.41 2.21
CA ALA A 132 3.19 -9.75 2.93
C ALA A 132 3.23 -9.29 4.40
N GLY A 133 4.38 -9.46 5.08
CA GLY A 133 4.58 -9.04 6.46
C GLY A 133 4.48 -7.53 6.62
N SER A 134 5.24 -6.77 5.83
CA SER A 134 5.19 -5.31 5.86
C SER A 134 3.82 -4.75 5.49
N ALA A 135 3.17 -5.29 4.46
CA ALA A 135 1.83 -4.88 4.06
C ALA A 135 0.79 -5.17 5.16
N SER A 136 0.90 -6.30 5.86
CA SER A 136 -0.01 -6.65 6.97
C SER A 136 0.01 -5.59 8.08
N PHE A 137 1.18 -5.06 8.46
CA PHE A 137 1.29 -3.98 9.42
C PHE A 137 0.62 -2.69 8.91
N GLY A 138 0.80 -2.37 7.63
CA GLY A 138 0.13 -1.23 7.00
C GLY A 138 -1.40 -1.35 7.01
N PHE A 139 -1.93 -2.53 6.68
CA PHE A 139 -3.38 -2.77 6.72
C PHE A 139 -3.95 -2.76 8.14
N ILE A 140 -3.20 -3.25 9.13
CA ILE A 140 -3.59 -3.10 10.55
C ILE A 140 -3.67 -1.61 10.92
N ALA A 141 -2.70 -0.80 10.48
CA ALA A 141 -2.73 0.65 10.70
C ALA A 141 -3.95 1.31 10.08
N PHE A 142 -4.26 1.00 8.81
CA PHE A 142 -5.46 1.51 8.15
C PHE A 142 -6.76 1.01 8.77
N THR A 143 -6.79 -0.21 9.30
CA THR A 143 -7.93 -0.71 10.09
C THR A 143 -8.16 0.18 11.31
N VAL A 144 -7.09 0.50 12.05
CA VAL A 144 -7.16 1.40 13.21
C VAL A 144 -7.60 2.80 12.80
N ILE A 145 -6.97 3.40 11.79
CA ILE A 145 -7.25 4.76 11.31
C ILE A 145 -8.70 4.89 10.84
N ALA A 146 -9.16 3.99 9.98
CA ALA A 146 -10.51 4.03 9.43
C ALA A 146 -11.56 3.78 10.51
N TYR A 147 -11.34 2.82 11.42
CA TYR A 147 -12.24 2.63 12.55
C TYR A 147 -12.25 3.85 13.50
N TRP A 148 -11.10 4.51 13.70
CA TRP A 148 -11.02 5.72 14.51
C TRP A 148 -11.82 6.88 13.89
N ALA A 149 -11.73 7.05 12.57
CA ALA A 149 -12.53 8.02 11.83
C ALA A 149 -14.03 7.75 11.98
N PHE A 150 -14.45 6.48 11.83
CA PHE A 150 -15.84 6.07 12.07
C PHE A 150 -16.35 6.41 13.47
N ARG A 151 -15.51 6.26 14.50
CA ARG A 151 -15.88 6.56 15.89
C ARG A 151 -15.83 8.05 16.24
N ASN A 152 -15.28 8.90 15.36
CA ASN A 152 -15.12 10.34 15.59
C ASN A 152 -15.50 11.16 14.34
N PRO A 153 -16.72 11.01 13.80
CA PRO A 153 -17.14 11.65 12.55
C PRO A 153 -17.08 13.18 12.60
N GLN A 154 -17.16 13.78 13.78
CA GLN A 154 -17.05 15.24 13.96
C GLN A 154 -15.64 15.79 13.67
N ILE A 155 -14.59 14.96 13.76
CA ILE A 155 -13.20 15.34 13.43
C ILE A 155 -12.84 14.87 12.02
N TYR A 156 -13.39 13.73 11.59
CA TYR A 156 -13.06 13.09 10.32
C TYR A 156 -14.25 13.08 9.35
N ALA A 157 -15.00 14.19 9.30
CA ALA A 157 -16.24 14.30 8.51
C ALA A 157 -16.02 14.06 7.01
N ASP A 158 -14.82 14.38 6.52
CA ASP A 158 -14.42 14.22 5.12
C ASP A 158 -14.03 12.79 4.74
N VAL A 159 -14.00 11.84 5.69
CA VAL A 159 -13.76 10.43 5.41
C VAL A 159 -15.09 9.76 5.11
N VAL A 160 -15.27 9.36 3.85
CA VAL A 160 -16.47 8.67 3.38
C VAL A 160 -16.43 7.20 3.82
N ASN A 161 -17.57 6.66 4.28
CA ASN A 161 -17.75 5.24 4.66
C ASN A 161 -16.60 4.58 5.46
N PRO A 162 -16.07 5.22 6.53
CA PRO A 162 -14.85 4.78 7.21
C PRO A 162 -14.94 3.38 7.83
N LEU A 163 -16.15 2.94 8.21
CA LEU A 163 -16.33 1.60 8.79
C LEU A 163 -16.10 0.50 7.76
N ASP A 164 -16.57 0.69 6.52
CA ASP A 164 -16.38 -0.28 5.44
C ASP A 164 -14.90 -0.35 5.02
N LEU A 165 -14.23 0.81 4.95
CA LEU A 165 -12.77 0.88 4.74
C LEU A 165 -11.98 0.13 5.83
N ALA A 166 -12.43 0.20 7.08
CA ALA A 166 -11.80 -0.55 8.18
C ALA A 166 -11.95 -2.07 7.99
N VAL A 167 -13.12 -2.54 7.55
CA VAL A 167 -13.36 -3.95 7.24
C VAL A 167 -12.52 -4.40 6.04
N LEU A 168 -12.42 -3.58 4.99
CA LEU A 168 -11.58 -3.83 3.83
C LEU A 168 -10.12 -3.99 4.26
N ALA A 169 -9.57 -3.05 5.03
CA ALA A 169 -8.21 -3.11 5.53
C ALA A 169 -7.99 -4.34 6.44
N ALA A 170 -8.93 -4.64 7.34
CA ALA A 170 -8.83 -5.81 8.23
C ALA A 170 -8.82 -7.13 7.44
N SER A 171 -9.63 -7.22 6.38
CA SER A 171 -9.66 -8.41 5.51
C SER A 171 -8.34 -8.63 4.77
N LEU A 172 -7.70 -7.55 4.29
CA LEU A 172 -6.38 -7.60 3.65
C LEU A 172 -5.27 -7.94 4.65
N ALA A 173 -5.34 -7.43 5.88
CA ALA A 173 -4.43 -7.82 6.95
C ALA A 173 -4.55 -9.32 7.27
N GLY A 174 -5.77 -9.83 7.42
CA GLY A 174 -6.05 -11.25 7.66
C GLY A 174 -5.56 -12.15 6.53
N ALA A 175 -5.81 -11.76 5.27
CA ALA A 175 -5.33 -12.50 4.11
C ALA A 175 -3.79 -12.51 4.00
N CYS A 176 -3.13 -11.37 4.29
CA CYS A 176 -1.67 -11.32 4.38
C CYS A 176 -1.15 -12.27 5.47
N GLY A 177 -1.78 -12.27 6.65
CA GLY A 177 -1.44 -13.19 7.75
C GLY A 177 -1.60 -14.67 7.37
N GLY A 178 -2.73 -15.03 6.73
CA GLY A 178 -2.97 -16.38 6.23
C GLY A 178 -1.99 -16.80 5.14
N PHE A 179 -1.59 -15.87 4.26
CA PHE A 179 -0.58 -16.12 3.24
C PHE A 179 0.83 -16.30 3.82
N LEU A 180 1.20 -15.50 4.83
CA LEU A 180 2.48 -15.61 5.52
C LEU A 180 2.73 -16.99 6.11
N TRP A 181 1.68 -17.70 6.53
CA TRP A 181 1.79 -19.09 6.98
C TRP A 181 2.49 -20.01 5.95
N TRP A 182 2.30 -19.73 4.66
CA TRP A 182 2.86 -20.49 3.55
C TRP A 182 4.05 -19.82 2.87
N ASN A 183 4.24 -18.52 3.11
CA ASN A 183 5.24 -17.69 2.46
C ASN A 183 6.42 -17.30 3.37
N ALA A 184 6.30 -17.45 4.69
CA ALA A 184 7.43 -17.25 5.60
C ALA A 184 8.56 -18.25 5.27
N ALA A 185 9.81 -17.77 5.36
CA ALA A 185 10.98 -18.51 4.97
C ALA A 185 11.08 -19.87 5.70
N PRO A 186 11.30 -21.00 4.99
CA PRO A 186 11.37 -21.13 3.52
C PRO A 186 9.98 -21.17 2.85
N ALA A 187 9.75 -20.33 1.84
CA ALA A 187 8.45 -20.20 1.20
C ALA A 187 8.02 -21.44 0.39
N ARG A 188 6.74 -21.79 0.52
CA ARG A 188 6.06 -22.82 -0.30
C ARG A 188 5.29 -22.21 -1.46
N ILE A 189 4.84 -20.98 -1.31
CA ILE A 189 4.09 -20.23 -2.31
C ILE A 189 4.66 -18.81 -2.38
N PHE A 190 4.98 -18.35 -3.59
CA PHE A 190 5.43 -16.98 -3.85
C PHE A 190 4.26 -16.07 -4.19
N MET A 191 4.31 -14.81 -3.74
CA MET A 191 3.25 -13.82 -3.95
C MET A 191 3.11 -13.51 -5.45
N GLY A 192 4.21 -13.08 -6.08
CA GLY A 192 4.22 -12.66 -7.47
C GLY A 192 3.59 -11.29 -7.68
N ASP A 193 3.65 -10.79 -8.92
CA ASP A 193 3.21 -9.44 -9.26
C ASP A 193 1.72 -9.24 -9.01
N VAL A 194 0.92 -10.31 -9.07
CA VAL A 194 -0.52 -10.29 -8.73
C VAL A 194 -0.74 -9.69 -7.34
N GLY A 195 -0.07 -10.26 -6.34
CA GLY A 195 -0.26 -9.84 -4.96
C GLY A 195 0.40 -8.51 -4.72
N ALA A 196 1.63 -8.33 -5.18
CA ALA A 196 2.38 -7.13 -4.85
C ALA A 196 1.77 -5.85 -5.45
N LEU A 197 1.31 -5.90 -6.72
CA LEU A 197 0.61 -4.76 -7.32
C LEU A 197 -0.75 -4.53 -6.64
N GLY A 198 -1.54 -5.58 -6.39
CA GLY A 198 -2.84 -5.46 -5.74
C GLY A 198 -2.75 -4.89 -4.32
N LEU A 199 -1.84 -5.40 -3.49
CA LEU A 199 -1.64 -4.93 -2.11
C LEU A 199 -1.15 -3.48 -2.06
N GLY A 200 -0.19 -3.10 -2.91
CA GLY A 200 0.27 -1.73 -2.94
C GLY A 200 -0.76 -0.75 -3.49
N THR A 201 -1.62 -1.17 -4.42
CA THR A 201 -2.80 -0.39 -4.83
C THR A 201 -3.77 -0.19 -3.69
N ALA A 202 -4.07 -1.24 -2.91
CA ALA A 202 -4.95 -1.13 -1.75
C ALA A 202 -4.39 -0.16 -0.70
N LEU A 203 -3.11 -0.26 -0.35
CA LEU A 203 -2.45 0.65 0.61
C LEU A 203 -2.50 2.12 0.13
N GLY A 204 -2.23 2.34 -1.15
CA GLY A 204 -2.29 3.68 -1.75
C GLY A 204 -3.70 4.26 -1.72
N LEU A 205 -4.71 3.48 -2.11
CA LEU A 205 -6.10 3.94 -2.14
C LEU A 205 -6.69 4.10 -0.74
N LEU A 206 -6.34 3.23 0.22
CA LEU A 206 -6.71 3.43 1.62
C LEU A 206 -6.22 4.79 2.10
N ALA A 207 -4.96 5.15 1.85
CA ALA A 207 -4.44 6.47 2.22
C ALA A 207 -5.17 7.65 1.57
N VAL A 208 -5.59 7.50 0.31
CA VAL A 208 -6.41 8.51 -0.39
C VAL A 208 -7.76 8.65 0.29
N THR A 209 -8.45 7.53 0.52
CA THR A 209 -9.81 7.52 1.08
C THR A 209 -9.88 7.88 2.56
N THR A 210 -8.81 7.66 3.33
CA THR A 210 -8.74 8.03 4.75
C THR A 210 -8.12 9.41 4.99
N ASN A 211 -7.85 10.21 3.96
CA ASN A 211 -7.21 11.52 4.06
C ASN A 211 -5.85 11.45 4.80
N THR A 212 -5.05 10.42 4.53
CA THR A 212 -3.74 10.20 5.16
C THR A 212 -2.59 10.17 4.13
N HIS A 213 -2.66 11.06 3.15
CA HIS A 213 -1.76 11.08 2.00
C HIS A 213 -0.28 11.16 2.37
N LEU A 214 0.08 12.12 3.23
CA LEU A 214 1.46 12.36 3.66
C LEU A 214 1.91 11.41 4.78
N LEU A 215 0.99 10.65 5.37
CA LEU A 215 1.31 9.60 6.34
C LEU A 215 1.67 8.27 5.66
N LEU A 216 1.19 8.05 4.43
CA LEU A 216 1.44 6.83 3.66
C LEU A 216 2.93 6.47 3.52
N PRO A 217 3.86 7.41 3.23
CA PRO A 217 5.28 7.08 3.18
C PRO A 217 5.83 6.53 4.50
N LEU A 218 5.25 6.92 5.64
CA LEU A 218 5.62 6.40 6.94
C LEU A 218 4.96 5.04 7.22
N ILE A 219 3.69 4.85 6.85
CA ILE A 219 3.01 3.54 6.94
C ILE A 219 3.73 2.50 6.09
N CYS A 220 4.13 2.86 4.87
CA CYS A 220 4.86 2.02 3.92
C CYS A 220 6.39 2.23 4.01
N GLY A 221 6.91 2.62 5.19
CA GLY A 221 8.30 3.07 5.36
C GLY A 221 9.34 2.11 4.79
N ILE A 222 9.19 0.81 5.02
CA ILE A 222 10.12 -0.19 4.48
C ILE A 222 10.03 -0.28 2.95
N ASN A 223 8.84 -0.19 2.36
CA ASN A 223 8.65 -0.19 0.91
C ASN A 223 9.27 1.06 0.28
N VAL A 224 9.17 2.22 0.96
CA VAL A 224 9.81 3.47 0.54
C VAL A 224 11.33 3.34 0.59
N ILE A 225 11.90 2.75 1.64
CA ILE A 225 13.34 2.50 1.75
C ILE A 225 13.82 1.57 0.62
N GLU A 226 13.09 0.49 0.37
CA GLU A 226 13.36 -0.49 -0.67
C GLU A 226 13.34 0.15 -2.07
N ALA A 227 12.23 0.78 -2.46
CA ALA A 227 12.11 1.46 -3.76
C ALA A 227 13.08 2.65 -3.89
N GLY A 228 13.26 3.41 -2.80
CA GLY A 228 14.20 4.52 -2.73
C GLY A 228 15.65 4.09 -2.93
N SER A 229 16.04 2.92 -2.40
CA SER A 229 17.38 2.37 -2.59
C SER A 229 17.66 2.09 -4.06
N VAL A 230 16.67 1.60 -4.82
CA VAL A 230 16.77 1.38 -6.26
C VAL A 230 16.91 2.70 -7.01
N ALA A 231 16.10 3.70 -6.66
CA ALA A 231 16.15 5.03 -7.27
C ALA A 231 17.51 5.71 -7.04
N ILE A 232 18.00 5.70 -5.79
CA ILE A 232 19.31 6.27 -5.41
C ILE A 232 20.44 5.53 -6.12
N GLN A 233 20.43 4.19 -6.10
CA GLN A 233 21.43 3.37 -6.78
C GLN A 233 21.50 3.71 -8.27
N MET A 234 20.35 3.78 -8.94
CA MET A 234 20.27 4.10 -10.37
C MET A 234 20.73 5.54 -10.65
N GLY A 235 20.43 6.49 -9.76
CA GLY A 235 20.91 7.87 -9.83
C GLY A 235 22.44 7.94 -9.77
N VAL A 236 23.05 7.33 -8.76
CA VAL A 236 24.52 7.27 -8.59
C VAL A 236 25.19 6.54 -9.76
N PHE A 237 24.61 5.43 -10.21
CA PHE A 237 25.14 4.67 -11.33
C PHE A 237 25.12 5.50 -12.62
N LYS A 238 24.05 6.24 -12.91
CA LYS A 238 23.98 7.12 -14.09
C LYS A 238 24.94 8.33 -13.96
N ALA A 239 24.95 9.00 -12.81
CA ALA A 239 25.79 10.18 -12.57
C ALA A 239 27.30 9.86 -12.64
N SER A 240 27.69 8.63 -12.27
CA SER A 240 29.08 8.17 -12.36
C SER A 240 29.50 7.66 -13.76
N GLY A 241 28.65 7.82 -14.78
CA GLY A 241 28.91 7.27 -16.12
C GLY A 241 28.85 5.74 -16.15
N ARG A 242 28.00 5.13 -15.31
CA ARG A 242 27.80 3.68 -15.17
C ARG A 242 29.01 2.91 -14.63
N LYS A 243 29.81 3.55 -13.79
CA LYS A 243 31.04 2.96 -13.23
C LYS A 243 30.94 2.65 -11.74
N LYS A 244 30.18 3.43 -10.97
CA LYS A 244 30.09 3.29 -9.52
C LYS A 244 28.70 2.86 -9.07
N ARG A 245 28.65 1.94 -8.12
CA ARG A 245 27.45 1.49 -7.41
C ARG A 245 27.55 1.96 -5.95
N LEU A 246 26.47 2.49 -5.38
CA LEU A 246 26.45 2.93 -3.97
C LEU A 246 26.31 1.72 -3.05
N PHE A 247 25.26 0.93 -3.27
CA PHE A 247 25.05 -0.35 -2.59
C PHE A 247 25.66 -1.50 -3.40
N LYS A 248 26.02 -2.60 -2.72
CA LYS A 248 26.50 -3.83 -3.38
C LYS A 248 25.48 -4.34 -4.42
N ASN A 249 24.21 -4.32 -4.04
CA ASN A 249 23.06 -4.58 -4.91
C ASN A 249 21.87 -3.70 -4.49
N SER A 250 20.90 -3.53 -5.37
CA SER A 250 19.61 -2.89 -5.07
C SER A 250 18.49 -3.79 -5.57
N PRO A 251 17.40 -4.01 -4.81
CA PRO A 251 16.99 -3.25 -3.62
C PRO A 251 17.84 -3.54 -2.36
N ILE A 252 17.65 -2.76 -1.29
CA ILE A 252 18.59 -2.75 -0.15
C ILE A 252 18.62 -4.06 0.63
N HIS A 253 17.57 -4.88 0.64
CA HIS A 253 17.64 -6.21 1.22
C HIS A 253 18.77 -7.08 0.61
N HIS A 254 18.96 -7.05 -0.72
CA HIS A 254 20.05 -7.79 -1.37
C HIS A 254 21.44 -7.25 -1.00
N HIS A 255 21.55 -5.96 -0.65
CA HIS A 255 22.80 -5.41 -0.14
C HIS A 255 23.19 -6.05 1.19
N PHE A 256 22.23 -6.32 2.07
CA PHE A 256 22.48 -6.98 3.35
C PHE A 256 22.78 -8.47 3.17
N GLU A 257 22.09 -9.17 2.28
CA GLU A 257 22.42 -10.58 1.95
C GLU A 257 23.86 -10.72 1.44
N GLN A 258 24.28 -9.86 0.50
CA GLN A 258 25.65 -9.81 -0.01
C GLN A 258 26.67 -9.24 1.00
N SER A 259 26.18 -8.80 2.17
CA SER A 259 27.01 -8.43 3.31
C SER A 259 27.09 -9.54 4.36
N GLY A 260 26.58 -10.73 4.04
CA GLY A 260 26.68 -11.94 4.85
C GLY A 260 25.53 -12.13 5.84
N TRP A 261 24.45 -11.34 5.74
CA TRP A 261 23.28 -11.54 6.60
C TRP A 261 22.44 -12.70 6.07
N PRO A 262 22.03 -13.66 6.92
CA PRO A 262 21.04 -14.66 6.54
C PRO A 262 19.72 -13.99 6.11
N GLU A 263 19.04 -14.56 5.13
CA GLU A 263 17.77 -14.04 4.60
C GLU A 263 16.75 -13.78 5.71
N THR A 264 16.56 -14.76 6.62
CA THR A 264 15.67 -14.65 7.78
C THR A 264 16.02 -13.49 8.70
N THR A 265 17.31 -13.16 8.83
CA THR A 265 17.77 -12.01 9.63
C THR A 265 17.41 -10.69 8.95
N VAL A 266 17.51 -10.61 7.62
CA VAL A 266 17.08 -9.42 6.86
C VAL A 266 15.57 -9.25 7.01
N ILE A 267 14.79 -10.32 6.80
CA ILE A 267 13.32 -10.30 6.91
C ILE A 267 12.87 -9.81 8.29
N ILE A 268 13.33 -10.44 9.38
CA ILE A 268 12.90 -10.08 10.74
C ILE A 268 13.29 -8.64 11.08
N ARG A 269 14.50 -8.19 10.74
CA ARG A 269 14.93 -6.81 11.00
C ARG A 269 14.11 -5.80 10.22
N PHE A 270 13.76 -6.13 8.99
CA PHE A 270 12.96 -5.25 8.14
C PHE A 270 11.50 -5.20 8.60
N TRP A 271 10.97 -6.30 9.15
CA TRP A 271 9.69 -6.30 9.85
C TRP A 271 9.71 -5.43 11.11
N ILE A 272 10.78 -5.47 11.91
CA ILE A 272 10.93 -4.58 13.07
C ILE A 272 10.94 -3.11 12.61
N ILE A 273 11.69 -2.78 11.57
CA ILE A 273 11.69 -1.42 10.99
C ILE A 273 10.29 -1.04 10.50
N SER A 274 9.62 -1.92 9.77
CA SER A 274 8.25 -1.71 9.29
C SER A 274 7.28 -1.46 10.44
N ALA A 275 7.36 -2.25 11.52
CA ALA A 275 6.53 -2.10 12.70
C ALA A 275 6.79 -0.78 13.43
N ILE A 276 8.05 -0.34 13.54
CA ILE A 276 8.41 0.96 14.12
C ILE A 276 7.85 2.10 13.26
N CYS A 277 8.00 2.04 11.94
CA CYS A 277 7.46 3.04 11.02
C CYS A 277 5.94 3.14 11.14
N VAL A 278 5.24 2.01 11.11
CA VAL A 278 3.78 1.95 11.29
C VAL A 278 3.35 2.47 12.67
N ALA A 279 4.02 2.04 13.74
CA ALA A 279 3.72 2.51 15.09
C ALA A 279 3.92 4.03 15.22
N THR A 280 4.95 4.57 14.57
CA THR A 280 5.20 6.02 14.53
C THR A 280 4.10 6.75 13.73
N ALA A 281 3.64 6.19 12.62
CA ALA A 281 2.52 6.75 11.86
C ALA A 281 1.23 6.80 12.68
N VAL A 282 0.87 5.69 13.33
CA VAL A 282 -0.32 5.62 14.20
C VAL A 282 -0.16 6.54 15.40
N ALA A 283 1.03 6.63 16.00
CA ALA A 283 1.31 7.55 17.09
C ALA A 283 1.15 9.02 16.65
N ALA A 284 1.64 9.39 15.47
CA ALA A 284 1.45 10.73 14.91
C ALA A 284 -0.04 11.05 14.68
N PHE A 285 -0.80 10.09 14.13
CA PHE A 285 -2.25 10.21 13.95
C PHE A 285 -2.99 10.39 15.28
N ILE A 286 -2.65 9.61 16.31
CA ILE A 286 -3.28 9.72 17.64
C ILE A 286 -2.86 11.01 18.34
N ALA A 287 -1.59 11.41 18.28
CA ALA A 287 -1.10 12.64 18.89
C ALA A 287 -1.85 13.86 18.35
N ASP A 288 -2.02 13.90 17.03
CA ASP A 288 -2.80 14.91 16.35
C ASP A 288 -4.27 14.95 16.82
N PHE A 289 -4.94 13.79 16.87
CA PHE A 289 -6.29 13.66 17.43
C PHE A 289 -6.39 14.20 18.87
N THR A 290 -5.45 13.84 19.75
CA THR A 290 -5.47 14.27 21.16
C THR A 290 -5.26 15.78 21.32
N ASN A 291 -4.50 16.41 20.41
CA ASN A 291 -4.33 17.87 20.40
C ASN A 291 -5.61 18.59 19.99
N ILE A 292 -6.41 18.05 19.08
CA ILE A 292 -7.70 18.65 18.71
C ILE A 292 -8.70 18.57 19.86
N GLN A 293 -8.76 17.43 20.56
CA GLN A 293 -9.66 17.26 21.70
C GLN A 293 -9.36 18.23 22.84
N SER A 294 -8.08 18.53 23.08
CA SER A 294 -7.70 19.52 24.10
C SER A 294 -8.12 20.94 23.71
N LEU A 295 -8.07 21.29 22.43
CA LEU A 295 -8.43 22.61 21.90
C LEU A 295 -9.95 22.84 21.82
N THR A 296 -10.72 21.80 21.47
CA THR A 296 -12.16 21.92 21.22
C THR A 296 -13.03 21.72 22.45
N GLY A 297 -12.45 21.42 23.61
CA GLY A 297 -13.17 21.25 24.87
C GLY A 297 -14.13 20.05 24.90
N PHE A 298 -14.11 19.18 23.87
CA PHE A 298 -14.85 17.92 23.82
C PHE A 298 -14.22 16.92 24.81
N ARG A 299 -14.45 17.12 26.10
CA ARG A 299 -14.38 16.03 27.09
C ARG A 299 -15.68 15.22 26.95
N ARG A 300 -15.53 13.94 26.61
CA ARG A 300 -16.64 12.98 26.68
C ARG A 300 -17.22 12.93 28.09
#